data_AF-A0A5C5RPF7-F1
#
_entry.id   AF-A0A5C5RPF7-F1
#
_cell.length_a   1.000
_cell.length_b   1.000
_cell.length_c   1.000
_cell.angle_alpha   90.00
_cell.angle_beta   90.00
_cell.angle_gamma   90.00
#
_symmetry.space_group_name_H-M   'P 1'
#
loop_
_entity.id
_entity.type
_entity.pdbx_description
1 polymer ?
#
loop_
_entity_poly.entity_id
_entity_poly.type
_entity_poly.pdbx_seq_one_letter_code
_entity_poly.pdbx_strand_id
1 'polypeptide(L)'
;MEEEAVSLALAAERLGVTRQRAQQLLRDGVLTGPAQPQGQRAVRNAPRVFVHSLEAEVERRAQRPRKRQSRSSTRPPVDAHLIDDINRLALAYASARDDHTAMREIVKRLTSQLADAYAALAAQQELLDHSAYREEQIASIITNHFGPEPGI
;
A
#
# COMPACT_ATOMS: atom_id res chain seq x y z
N MET A 1 9.76 -2.69 59.05
CA MET A 1 10.63 -3.19 57.97
C MET A 1 10.39 -2.27 56.79
N GLU A 2 11.39 -1.49 56.40
CA GLU A 2 11.28 -0.62 55.21
C GLU A 2 11.26 -1.52 53.98
N GLU A 3 10.11 -1.62 53.32
CA GLU A 3 9.98 -2.46 52.13
C GLU A 3 10.72 -1.78 50.97
N GLU A 4 11.86 -2.36 50.58
CA GLU A 4 12.64 -1.88 49.45
C GLU A 4 11.82 -1.99 48.16
N ALA A 5 11.74 -0.87 47.42
CA ALA A 5 10.97 -0.79 46.19
C ALA A 5 11.87 -0.38 45.02
N VAL A 6 11.72 -1.08 43.92
CA VAL A 6 12.50 -0.90 42.70
C VAL A 6 11.67 -0.28 41.58
N SER A 7 12.36 0.30 40.61
CA SER A 7 11.72 0.89 39.44
C SER A 7 11.12 -0.19 38.52
N LEU A 8 10.11 0.18 37.71
CA LEU A 8 9.53 -0.72 36.71
C LEU A 8 10.55 -1.21 35.67
N ALA A 9 11.60 -0.44 35.39
CA ALA A 9 12.63 -0.85 34.43
C ALA A 9 13.45 -2.01 35.00
N LEU A 10 13.91 -1.89 36.25
CA LEU A 10 14.67 -2.94 36.92
C LEU A 10 13.81 -4.19 37.17
N ALA A 11 12.53 -4.01 37.53
CA ALA A 11 11.60 -5.12 37.67
C ALA A 11 11.39 -5.88 36.35
N ALA A 12 11.28 -5.17 35.23
CA ALA A 12 11.14 -5.76 33.90
C ALA A 12 12.38 -6.58 33.50
N GLU A 13 13.57 -6.04 33.77
CA GLU A 13 14.85 -6.72 33.54
C GLU A 13 14.96 -8.01 34.36
N ARG A 14 14.70 -7.96 35.67
CA ARG A 14 14.76 -9.17 36.54
C ARG A 14 13.75 -10.24 36.16
N LEU A 15 12.57 -9.85 35.65
CA LEU A 15 11.55 -10.79 35.18
C LEU A 15 11.75 -11.27 33.73
N GLY A 16 12.71 -10.71 33.00
CA GLY A 16 12.93 -10.99 31.57
C GLY A 16 11.74 -10.59 30.69
N VAL A 17 11.02 -9.51 31.03
CA VAL A 17 9.83 -9.03 30.29
C VAL A 17 9.98 -7.57 29.86
N THR A 18 9.08 -7.10 29.00
CA THR A 18 9.04 -5.68 28.61
C THR A 18 8.54 -4.81 29.77
N ARG A 19 8.95 -3.53 29.80
CA ARG A 19 8.49 -2.56 30.80
C ARG A 19 6.97 -2.38 30.83
N GLN A 20 6.33 -2.42 29.66
CA GLN A 20 4.86 -2.39 29.53
C GLN A 20 4.22 -3.62 30.18
N ARG A 21 4.83 -4.80 30.02
CA ARG A 21 4.35 -6.03 30.68
C ARG A 21 4.52 -5.96 32.19
N ALA A 22 5.64 -5.43 32.70
CA ALA A 22 5.83 -5.20 34.14
C ALA A 22 4.78 -4.23 34.71
N GLN A 23 4.45 -3.16 33.98
CA GLN A 23 3.37 -2.25 34.37
C GLN A 23 2.00 -2.93 34.37
N GLN A 24 1.72 -3.80 33.40
CA GLN A 24 0.49 -4.57 33.36
C GLN A 24 0.38 -5.52 34.56
N LEU A 25 1.46 -6.21 34.94
CA LEU A 25 1.47 -7.09 36.11
C LEU A 25 1.21 -6.34 37.42
N LEU A 26 1.70 -5.10 37.54
CA LEU A 26 1.40 -4.22 38.66
C LEU A 26 -0.08 -3.79 38.67
N ARG A 27 -0.67 -3.53 37.50
CA ARG A 27 -2.11 -3.20 37.37
C ARG A 27 -3.02 -4.40 37.66
N ASP A 28 -2.60 -5.58 37.23
CA ASP A 28 -3.33 -6.83 37.41
C ASP A 28 -3.21 -7.36 38.86
N GLY A 29 -2.45 -6.67 39.73
CA GLY A 29 -2.24 -7.06 41.13
C GLY A 29 -1.29 -8.25 41.33
N VAL A 30 -0.61 -8.70 40.26
CA VAL A 30 0.39 -9.77 40.33
C VAL A 30 1.67 -9.28 40.99
N LEU A 31 2.06 -8.05 40.69
CA LEU A 31 3.12 -7.33 41.41
C LEU A 31 2.48 -6.31 42.33
N THR A 32 3.07 -6.12 43.51
CA THR A 32 2.67 -5.09 44.48
C THR A 32 3.76 -4.03 44.58
N GLY A 33 3.37 -2.82 44.98
CA GLY A 33 4.28 -1.69 45.08
C GLY A 33 3.73 -0.57 45.96
N PRO A 34 4.57 0.40 46.31
CA PRO A 34 4.20 1.50 47.19
C PRO A 34 3.07 2.34 46.58
N ALA A 35 2.19 2.85 47.44
CA ALA A 35 1.10 3.74 47.04
C ALA A 35 1.69 4.99 46.35
N GLN A 36 1.30 5.21 45.09
CA GLN A 36 1.75 6.37 44.34
C GLN A 36 0.84 7.56 44.58
N PRO A 37 1.39 8.78 44.73
CA PRO A 37 0.59 9.99 44.80
C PRO A 37 -0.19 10.13 43.48
N GLN A 38 -1.52 10.12 43.57
CA GLN A 38 -2.39 10.31 42.42
C GLN A 38 -2.27 11.77 41.94
N GLY A 39 -1.92 11.97 40.67
CA GLY A 39 -2.02 13.28 40.01
C GLY A 39 -0.71 13.94 39.57
N GLN A 40 0.46 13.54 40.08
CA GLN A 40 1.75 14.02 39.55
C GLN A 40 2.34 13.02 38.56
N ARG A 41 2.84 13.52 37.42
CA ARG A 41 3.62 12.73 36.47
C ARG A 41 4.81 12.12 37.21
N ALA A 42 4.78 10.81 37.42
CA ALA A 42 5.83 10.14 38.16
C ALA A 42 7.19 10.32 37.50
N VAL A 43 8.20 10.58 38.34
CA VAL A 43 9.59 10.75 37.92
C VAL A 43 10.08 9.49 37.19
N ARG A 44 10.91 9.68 36.16
CA ARG A 44 11.56 8.57 35.44
C ARG A 44 12.37 7.76 36.45
N ASN A 45 12.09 6.46 36.54
CA ASN A 45 12.70 5.49 37.48
C ASN A 45 12.24 5.59 38.94
N ALA A 46 11.09 6.21 39.22
CA ALA A 46 10.49 6.13 40.55
C ALA A 46 10.32 4.67 41.02
N PRO A 47 10.47 4.38 42.32
CA PRO A 47 10.19 3.06 42.89
C PRO A 47 8.70 2.73 42.73
N ARG A 48 8.41 1.55 42.18
CA ARG A 48 7.03 1.16 41.81
C ARG A 48 6.67 -0.27 42.17
N VAL A 49 7.64 -1.13 42.45
CA VAL A 49 7.41 -2.56 42.70
C VAL A 49 8.24 -2.94 43.92
N PHE A 50 7.64 -3.60 44.91
CA PHE A 50 8.39 -4.10 46.05
C PHE A 50 9.29 -5.28 45.66
N VAL A 51 10.49 -5.33 46.24
CA VAL A 51 11.46 -6.39 45.96
C VAL A 51 10.90 -7.77 46.32
N HIS A 52 10.23 -7.91 47.47
CA HIS A 52 9.64 -9.18 47.90
C HIS A 52 8.61 -9.74 46.89
N SER A 53 7.78 -8.86 46.33
CA SER A 53 6.74 -9.23 45.36
C SER A 53 7.38 -9.63 44.03
N LEU A 54 8.43 -8.92 43.64
CA LEU A 54 9.22 -9.24 42.45
C LEU A 54 9.88 -10.61 42.57
N GLU A 55 10.53 -10.89 43.70
CA GLU A 55 11.22 -12.16 43.96
C GLU A 55 10.24 -13.33 44.01
N ALA A 56 9.10 -13.16 44.69
CA ALA A 56 8.05 -14.17 44.73
C ALA A 56 7.51 -14.51 43.32
N GLU A 57 7.40 -13.52 42.43
CA GLU A 57 6.97 -13.75 41.05
C GLU A 57 8.09 -14.36 40.18
N VAL A 58 9.35 -14.02 40.42
CA VAL A 58 10.50 -14.68 39.77
C VAL A 58 10.55 -16.15 40.15
N GLU A 59 10.41 -16.47 41.43
CA GLU A 59 10.43 -17.85 41.92
C GLU A 59 9.22 -18.65 41.41
N ARG A 60 8.02 -18.05 41.44
CA ARG A 60 6.80 -18.64 40.86
C ARG A 60 6.98 -18.97 39.38
N ARG A 61 7.70 -18.14 38.61
CA ARG A 61 7.99 -18.37 37.19
C ARG A 61 9.06 -19.42 36.97
N ALA A 62 10.02 -19.54 37.87
CA ALA A 62 11.02 -20.60 37.83
C ALA A 62 10.40 -21.98 38.10
N GLN A 63 9.42 -22.04 39.01
CA GLN A 63 8.71 -23.27 39.37
C GLN A 63 7.63 -23.67 38.36
N ARG A 64 7.14 -22.73 37.53
CA ARG A 64 6.29 -23.07 36.38
C ARG A 64 7.18 -23.67 35.30
N PRO A 65 7.02 -24.95 34.92
CA PRO A 65 7.70 -25.46 33.74
C PRO A 65 7.35 -24.51 32.61
N ARG A 66 8.37 -23.98 31.92
CA ARG A 66 8.20 -23.25 30.67
C ARG A 66 7.55 -24.24 29.70
N LYS A 67 6.22 -24.36 29.76
CA LYS A 67 5.43 -24.72 28.60
C LYS A 67 5.91 -23.73 27.57
N ARG A 68 6.80 -24.17 26.68
CA ARG A 68 7.05 -23.53 25.41
C ARG A 68 5.63 -23.30 24.90
N GLN A 69 5.16 -22.07 25.06
CA GLN A 69 3.93 -21.64 24.44
C GLN A 69 4.30 -21.68 22.97
N SER A 70 4.14 -22.86 22.35
CA SER A 70 3.59 -22.86 21.02
C SER A 70 2.37 -21.97 21.16
N ARG A 71 2.47 -20.79 20.57
CA ARG A 71 1.31 -19.97 20.32
C ARG A 71 0.46 -20.87 19.42
N SER A 72 -0.37 -21.69 20.03
CA SER A 72 -1.52 -22.29 19.40
C SER A 72 -2.46 -21.13 19.10
N SER A 73 -2.08 -20.29 18.12
CA SER A 73 -3.08 -19.82 17.20
C SER A 73 -3.59 -21.08 16.54
N THR A 74 -4.80 -21.50 16.89
CA THR A 74 -5.60 -22.36 16.04
C THR A 74 -5.93 -21.56 14.79
N ARG A 75 -4.91 -21.28 13.99
CA ARG A 75 -5.04 -21.19 12.55
C ARG A 75 -4.79 -22.64 12.11
N PRO A 76 -5.67 -23.26 11.30
CA PRO A 76 -5.35 -24.56 10.73
C PRO A 76 -3.93 -24.48 10.13
N PRO A 77 -3.13 -25.56 10.17
CA PRO A 77 -1.85 -25.56 9.46
C PRO A 77 -2.16 -25.22 8.01
N VAL A 78 -1.94 -23.97 7.62
CA VAL A 78 -2.07 -23.57 6.23
C VAL A 78 -0.86 -24.21 5.60
N ASP A 79 -1.08 -25.25 4.79
CA ASP A 79 -0.01 -25.98 4.14
C ASP A 79 0.94 -24.97 3.50
N ALA A 80 2.24 -25.12 3.76
CA ALA A 80 3.25 -24.21 3.21
C ALA A 80 3.14 -24.12 1.67
N HIS A 81 2.67 -25.20 1.03
CA HIS A 81 2.33 -25.26 -0.39
C HIS A 81 1.18 -24.32 -0.77
N LEU A 82 0.10 -24.24 0.03
CA LEU A 82 -1.01 -23.31 -0.23
C LEU A 82 -0.56 -21.85 -0.15
N ILE A 83 0.36 -21.52 0.77
CA ILE A 83 0.90 -20.15 0.88
C ILE A 83 1.74 -19.83 -0.36
N ASP A 84 2.59 -20.76 -0.80
CA ASP A 84 3.40 -20.58 -2.02
C ASP A 84 2.52 -20.44 -3.26
N ASP A 85 1.49 -21.27 -3.40
CA ASP A 85 0.53 -21.21 -4.50
C ASP A 85 -0.26 -19.90 -4.51
N ILE A 86 -0.72 -19.42 -3.35
CA ILE A 86 -1.39 -18.11 -3.24
C ILE A 86 -0.46 -16.98 -3.67
N ASN A 87 0.81 -17.03 -3.26
CA ASN A 87 1.79 -16.01 -3.63
C ASN A 87 2.09 -16.03 -5.14
N ARG A 88 2.22 -17.22 -5.74
CA ARG A 88 2.39 -17.38 -7.20
C ARG A 88 1.18 -16.88 -7.97
N LEU A 89 -0.03 -17.21 -7.52
CA LEU A 89 -1.27 -16.72 -8.12
C LEU A 89 -1.41 -15.20 -7.99
N ALA A 90 -1.05 -14.63 -6.85
CA ALA A 90 -1.06 -13.18 -6.65
C ALA A 90 -0.07 -12.47 -7.58
N LEU A 91 1.13 -13.04 -7.78
CA LEU A 91 2.12 -12.51 -8.72
C LEU A 91 1.64 -12.62 -10.18
N ALA A 92 1.10 -13.78 -10.57
CA ALA A 92 0.55 -13.98 -11.91
C ALA A 92 -0.61 -13.03 -12.20
N TYR A 93 -1.49 -12.81 -11.22
CA TYR A 93 -2.59 -11.85 -11.33
C TYR A 93 -2.08 -10.42 -11.45
N ALA A 94 -1.06 -10.02 -10.69
CA ALA A 94 -0.44 -8.71 -10.81
C ALA A 94 0.16 -8.50 -12.21
N SER A 95 0.90 -9.49 -12.73
CA SER A 95 1.45 -9.45 -14.09
C SER A 95 0.35 -9.30 -15.14
N ALA A 96 -0.70 -10.11 -15.06
CA ALA A 96 -1.81 -10.04 -16.02
C ALA A 96 -2.54 -8.69 -15.97
N ARG A 97 -2.65 -8.09 -14.78
CA ARG A 97 -3.23 -6.76 -14.59
C ARG A 97 -2.35 -5.68 -15.23
N ASP A 98 -1.03 -5.78 -15.09
CA ASP A 98 -0.08 -4.84 -15.68
C ASP A 98 -0.10 -4.96 -17.22
N ASP A 99 -0.11 -6.18 -17.76
CA ASP A 99 -0.24 -6.44 -19.20
C ASP A 99 -1.53 -5.84 -19.77
N HIS A 100 -2.66 -6.03 -19.08
CA HIS A 100 -3.94 -5.46 -19.48
C HIS A 100 -3.94 -3.92 -19.44
N THR A 101 -3.19 -3.33 -18.50
CA THR A 101 -3.03 -1.88 -18.39
C THR A 101 -2.18 -1.36 -19.54
N ALA A 102 -1.07 -2.03 -19.88
CA ALA A 102 -0.25 -1.71 -21.03
C ALA A 102 -1.04 -1.80 -22.35
N MET A 103 -1.85 -2.86 -22.53
CA MET A 103 -2.72 -3.01 -23.70
C MET A 103 -3.74 -1.89 -23.82
N ARG A 104 -4.34 -1.44 -22.71
CA ARG A 104 -5.25 -0.27 -22.71
C ARG A 104 -4.55 1.00 -23.18
N GLU A 105 -3.31 1.24 -22.75
CA GLU A 105 -2.55 2.41 -23.20
C GLU A 105 -2.17 2.32 -24.69
N ILE A 106 -1.83 1.12 -25.18
CA ILE A 106 -1.61 0.89 -26.61
C ILE A 106 -2.88 1.19 -27.41
N VAL A 107 -4.03 0.67 -26.98
CA VAL A 107 -5.32 0.93 -27.64
C VAL A 107 -5.62 2.43 -27.67
N LYS A 108 -5.45 3.15 -26.56
CA LYS A 108 -5.64 4.61 -26.52
C LYS A 108 -4.77 5.35 -27.54
N ARG A 109 -3.50 4.99 -27.62
CA ARG A 109 -2.57 5.61 -28.59
C ARG A 109 -2.99 5.32 -30.03
N LEU A 110 -3.31 4.07 -30.34
CA LEU A 110 -3.79 3.67 -31.66
C LEU A 110 -5.07 4.40 -32.03
N THR A 111 -6.03 4.54 -31.11
CA THR A 111 -7.27 5.29 -31.36
C THR A 111 -7.02 6.76 -31.65
N SER A 112 -6.06 7.39 -30.95
CA SER A 112 -5.67 8.78 -31.23
C SER A 112 -5.04 8.90 -32.61
N GLN A 113 -4.10 8.01 -32.95
CA GLN A 113 -3.46 8.01 -34.26
C GLN A 113 -4.45 7.80 -35.40
N LEU A 114 -5.47 6.95 -35.19
CA LEU A 114 -6.55 6.73 -36.15
C LEU A 114 -7.41 7.98 -36.33
N ALA A 115 -7.71 8.71 -35.26
CA ALA A 115 -8.42 9.98 -35.33
C ALA A 115 -7.62 11.05 -36.07
N ASP A 116 -6.32 11.16 -35.79
CA ASP A 116 -5.41 12.09 -36.48
C ASP A 116 -5.32 11.78 -37.97
N ALA A 117 -5.20 10.49 -38.34
CA ALA A 117 -5.18 10.05 -39.73
C ALA A 117 -6.51 10.36 -40.45
N TYR A 118 -7.65 10.19 -39.77
CA TYR A 118 -8.95 10.54 -40.33
C TYR A 118 -9.10 12.05 -40.58
N ALA A 119 -8.63 12.87 -39.64
CA ALA A 119 -8.61 14.32 -39.80
C ALA A 119 -7.71 14.76 -40.97
N ALA A 120 -6.54 14.13 -41.12
CA ALA A 120 -5.65 14.39 -42.24
C ALA A 120 -6.28 13.99 -43.60
N LEU A 121 -6.99 12.85 -43.65
CA LEU A 121 -7.70 12.42 -44.85
C LEU A 121 -8.82 13.40 -45.24
N ALA A 122 -9.59 13.87 -44.26
CA ALA A 122 -10.64 14.86 -44.50
C ALA A 122 -10.07 16.18 -45.06
N ALA A 123 -8.95 16.67 -44.50
CA ALA A 123 -8.27 17.85 -45.01
C ALA A 123 -7.76 17.66 -46.45
N GLN A 124 -7.29 16.46 -46.80
CA GLN A 124 -6.88 16.15 -48.17
C GLN A 124 -8.06 16.17 -49.15
N GLN A 125 -9.23 15.68 -48.73
CA GLN A 125 -10.45 15.74 -49.55
C GLN A 125 -10.87 17.18 -49.82
N GLU A 126 -10.87 18.04 -48.80
CA GLU A 126 -11.19 19.47 -48.96
C GLU A 126 -10.25 20.17 -49.96
N LEU A 127 -8.95 19.84 -49.93
CA LEU A 127 -7.99 20.37 -50.90
C LEU A 127 -8.28 19.92 -52.33
N LEU A 128 -8.68 18.65 -52.51
CA LEU A 128 -9.06 18.11 -53.82
C LEU A 128 -10.32 18.79 -54.34
N ASP A 129 -11.35 18.94 -53.51
CA ASP A 129 -12.60 19.62 -53.87
C ASP A 129 -12.33 21.08 -54.26
N HIS A 130 -11.47 21.77 -53.51
CA HIS A 130 -11.07 23.13 -53.83
C HIS A 130 -10.22 23.21 -55.11
N SER A 131 -9.37 22.23 -55.40
CA SER A 131 -8.66 22.17 -56.68
C SER A 131 -9.60 21.93 -57.85
N ALA A 132 -10.58 21.03 -57.72
CA ALA A 132 -11.58 20.75 -58.75
C ALA A 132 -12.42 22.01 -59.04
N TYR A 133 -12.83 22.73 -57.99
CA TYR A 133 -13.52 24.01 -58.13
C TYR A 133 -12.67 25.06 -58.87
N ARG A 134 -11.37 25.16 -58.56
CA ARG A 134 -10.46 26.07 -59.26
C ARG A 134 -10.27 25.68 -60.73
N GLU A 135 -10.18 24.39 -61.03
CA GLU A 135 -10.10 23.90 -62.40
C GLU A 135 -11.36 24.25 -63.20
N GLU A 136 -12.55 24.09 -62.60
CA GLU A 136 -13.82 24.49 -63.21
C GLU A 136 -13.86 26.01 -63.46
N GLN A 137 -13.42 26.82 -62.49
CA GLN A 137 -13.30 28.27 -62.68
C GLN A 137 -12.37 28.61 -63.85
N ILE A 138 -11.19 27.98 -63.93
CA ILE A 138 -10.23 28.21 -65.02
C ILE A 138 -10.83 27.79 -66.37
N ALA A 139 -11.46 26.61 -66.43
CA ALA A 139 -12.13 26.13 -67.64
C ALA A 139 -13.25 27.08 -68.10
N SER A 140 -14.04 27.62 -67.17
CA SER A 140 -15.08 28.61 -67.50
C SER A 140 -14.49 29.92 -68.01
N ILE A 141 -13.39 30.41 -67.42
CA ILE A 141 -12.68 31.61 -67.89
C ILE A 141 -12.18 31.38 -69.31
N ILE A 142 -11.54 30.24 -69.57
CA ILE A 142 -11.04 29.87 -70.90
C ILE A 142 -12.18 29.84 -71.90
N THR A 143 -13.28 29.17 -71.58
CA THR A 143 -14.44 29.04 -72.48
C THR A 143 -15.09 30.39 -72.78
N ASN A 144 -15.19 31.27 -71.78
CA ASN A 144 -15.81 32.59 -71.92
C ASN A 144 -14.91 33.62 -72.64
N HIS A 145 -13.58 33.52 -72.50
CA HIS A 145 -12.63 34.49 -73.07
C HIS A 145 -11.97 34.01 -74.37
N PHE A 146 -11.92 32.70 -74.61
CA PHE A 146 -11.30 32.06 -75.76
C PHE A 146 -12.26 31.08 -76.45
N GLY A 147 -13.56 31.42 -76.52
CA GLY A 147 -14.61 30.57 -77.10
C GLY A 147 -14.22 29.95 -78.45
N PRO A 148 -14.85 28.82 -78.85
CA PRO A 148 -14.42 28.03 -80.00
C PRO A 148 -14.30 28.94 -81.22
N GLU A 149 -13.13 28.92 -81.87
CA GLU A 149 -12.96 29.68 -83.11
C GLU A 149 -14.11 29.33 -84.06
N PRO A 150 -14.84 30.32 -84.60
CA PRO A 150 -15.84 30.04 -85.62
C PRO A 150 -15.12 29.37 -86.79
N GLY A 151 -15.49 28.13 -87.06
CA GLY A 151 -14.87 27.30 -88.09
C GLY A 151 -14.70 28.03 -89.42
N ILE A 152 -13.50 27.89 -89.98
CA ILE A 152 -13.23 27.95 -91.42
C ILE A 152 -13.24 26.53 -91.94
#